data_AF-A0A5N6K254-F1
#
_entry.id   AF-A0A5N6K254-F1
#
_cell.length_a   1.000
_cell.length_b   1.000
_cell.length_c   1.000
_cell.angle_alpha   90.00
_cell.angle_beta   90.00
_cell.angle_gamma   90.00
#
_symmetry.space_group_name_H-M   'P 1'
#
loop_
_entity.id
_entity.type
_entity.pdbx_description
1 polymer ?
#
loop_
_entity_poly.entity_id
_entity_poly.type
_entity_poly.pdbx_seq_one_letter_code
_entity_poly.pdbx_strand_id
1 'polypeptide(L)'
;MVHKVLFWTGFGLAVRAWQLGLEMRPFFNRQSLWVYPVFGGVGASFGYWLQGVESRQQAILGARRTAILEKRARRKEREAAEES
;
A
#
# COMPACT_ATOMS: atom_id res chain seq x y z
N MET A 1 3.22 -7.80 3.70
CA MET A 1 1.75 -7.55 3.56
C MET A 1 1.14 -7.16 4.89
N VAL A 2 1.25 -8.00 5.92
CA VAL A 2 0.74 -7.72 7.29
C VAL A 2 1.26 -6.41 7.87
N HIS A 3 2.54 -6.08 7.65
CA HIS A 3 3.15 -4.84 8.13
C HIS A 3 2.46 -3.55 7.62
N LYS A 4 1.92 -3.53 6.39
CA LYS A 4 1.22 -2.36 5.83
C LYS A 4 -0.15 -2.20 6.47
N VAL A 5 -0.90 -3.28 6.60
CA VAL A 5 -2.22 -3.27 7.27
C VAL A 5 -2.05 -2.89 8.74
N LEU A 6 -1.07 -3.46 9.44
CA LEU A 6 -0.75 -3.10 10.83
C LEU A 6 -0.38 -1.62 10.97
N PHE A 7 0.47 -1.11 10.08
CA PHE A 7 0.84 0.30 10.06
C PHE A 7 -0.40 1.20 9.92
N TRP A 8 -1.24 0.94 8.92
CA TRP A 8 -2.43 1.75 8.68
C TRP A 8 -3.50 1.60 9.77
N THR A 9 -3.59 0.43 10.41
CA THR A 9 -4.43 0.21 11.60
C THR A 9 -3.94 1.07 12.76
N GLY A 10 -2.64 1.00 13.08
CA GLY A 10 -2.01 1.81 14.12
C GLY A 10 -2.11 3.31 13.83
N PHE A 11 -2.00 3.69 12.55
CA PHE A 11 -2.21 5.07 12.10
C PHE A 11 -3.64 5.54 12.37
N GLY A 12 -4.66 4.72 12.09
CA GLY A 12 -6.05 5.05 12.43
C GLY A 12 -6.23 5.31 13.93
N LEU A 13 -5.64 4.46 14.79
CA LEU A 13 -5.64 4.66 16.24
C LEU A 13 -4.91 5.94 16.66
N ALA A 14 -3.77 6.24 16.02
CA ALA A 14 -3.01 7.46 16.26
C ALA A 14 -3.81 8.71 15.84
N VAL A 15 -4.54 8.67 14.73
CA VAL A 15 -5.43 9.76 14.30
C VAL A 15 -6.54 9.98 15.33
N ARG A 16 -7.12 8.92 15.89
CA ARG A 16 -8.10 9.05 16.98
C ARG A 16 -7.50 9.71 18.22
N ALA A 17 -6.28 9.30 18.61
CA ALA A 17 -5.56 9.95 19.70
C ALA A 17 -5.28 11.43 19.39
N TRP A 18 -4.85 11.75 18.16
CA TRP A 18 -4.61 13.12 17.73
C TRP A 18 -5.88 13.98 17.80
N GLN A 19 -7.02 13.46 17.32
CA GLN A 19 -8.32 14.13 17.42
C GLN A 19 -8.67 14.47 18.89
N LEU A 20 -8.50 13.52 19.80
CA LEU A 20 -8.79 13.73 21.23
C LEU A 20 -7.84 14.74 21.87
N GLY A 21 -6.58 14.75 21.44
CA GLY A 21 -5.59 15.75 21.86
C GLY A 21 -6.00 17.16 21.45
N LEU A 22 -6.52 17.33 20.21
CA LEU A 22 -7.06 18.61 19.73
C LEU A 22 -8.33 19.04 20.47
N GLU A 23 -9.23 18.10 20.76
CA GLU A 23 -10.47 18.37 21.52
C GLU A 23 -10.23 18.55 23.03
N MET A 24 -8.98 18.38 23.52
CA MET A 24 -8.62 18.32 24.94
C MET A 24 -9.52 17.36 25.75
N ARG A 25 -10.02 16.30 25.11
CA ARG A 25 -10.83 15.28 25.79
C ARG A 25 -9.96 14.16 26.34
N PRO A 26 -10.35 13.55 27.47
CA PRO A 26 -9.63 12.42 28.02
C PRO A 26 -9.57 11.26 27.01
N PHE A 27 -8.38 10.70 26.81
CA PHE A 27 -8.13 9.64 25.83
C PHE A 27 -8.96 8.38 26.09
N PHE A 28 -9.16 8.03 27.36
CA PHE A 28 -9.84 6.80 27.77
C PHE A 28 -11.17 7.11 28.46
N ASN A 29 -12.20 7.40 27.66
CA ASN A 29 -13.59 7.44 28.14
C ASN A 29 -14.28 6.09 27.85
N ARG A 30 -14.81 5.41 28.88
CA ARG A 30 -15.45 4.08 28.74
C ARG A 30 -16.54 4.05 27.66
N GLN A 31 -17.29 5.14 27.47
CA GLN A 31 -18.33 5.23 26.44
C GLN A 31 -17.77 5.34 25.00
N SER A 32 -16.52 5.77 24.85
CA SER A 32 -15.88 6.03 23.55
C SER A 32 -14.77 5.05 23.19
N LEU A 33 -14.50 4.04 24.04
CA LEU A 33 -13.44 3.05 23.78
C LEU A 33 -13.69 2.24 22.50
N TRP A 34 -14.95 2.02 22.13
CA TRP A 34 -15.32 1.32 20.89
C TRP A 34 -14.96 2.10 19.61
N VAL A 35 -14.68 3.40 19.72
CA VAL A 35 -14.29 4.23 18.59
C VAL A 35 -12.87 3.89 18.12
N TYR A 36 -12.00 3.44 19.03
CA TYR A 36 -10.65 3.00 18.68
C TYR A 36 -10.64 1.84 17.66
N PRO A 37 -11.31 0.70 17.88
CA PRO A 37 -11.36 -0.36 16.88
C PRO A 37 -12.06 0.07 15.57
N VAL A 38 -12.97 1.06 15.58
CA VAL A 38 -13.52 1.63 14.34
C VAL A 38 -12.46 2.37 13.55
N PHE A 39 -11.71 3.28 14.18
CA PHE A 39 -10.62 4.00 13.52
C PHE A 39 -9.52 3.06 13.05
N GLY A 40 -9.18 2.06 13.87
CA GLY A 40 -8.28 0.98 13.48
C GLY A 40 -8.79 0.20 12.27
N GLY A 41 -10.08 -0.15 12.24
CA GLY A 41 -10.71 -0.87 11.13
C GLY A 41 -10.76 -0.06 9.84
N VAL A 42 -11.05 1.25 9.92
CA VAL A 42 -10.99 2.16 8.76
C VAL A 42 -9.57 2.25 8.24
N GLY A 43 -8.59 2.43 9.13
CA GLY A 43 -7.17 2.41 8.78
C GLY A 43 -6.75 1.10 8.11
N ALA A 44 -7.12 -0.04 8.69
CA ALA A 44 -6.84 -1.36 8.13
C ALA A 44 -7.43 -1.53 6.72
N SER A 45 -8.68 -1.13 6.54
CA SER A 45 -9.40 -1.19 5.26
C SER A 45 -8.73 -0.32 4.21
N PHE A 46 -8.33 0.90 4.59
CA PHE A 46 -7.58 1.81 3.73
C PHE A 46 -6.22 1.22 3.34
N GLY A 47 -5.48 0.66 4.29
CA GLY A 47 -4.19 0.01 4.03
C GLY A 47 -4.30 -1.18 3.08
N TYR A 48 -5.37 -1.97 3.22
CA TYR A 48 -5.66 -3.09 2.31
C TYR A 48 -6.00 -2.61 0.89
N TRP A 49 -6.81 -1.57 0.77
CA TRP A 49 -7.12 -0.97 -0.53
C TRP A 49 -5.87 -0.40 -1.22
N LEU A 50 -5.05 0.36 -0.49
CA LEU A 50 -3.82 0.96 -1.02
C LEU A 50 -2.82 -0.10 -1.49
N GLN A 51 -2.74 -1.22 -0.77
CA GLN A 51 -1.96 -2.38 -1.21
C GLN A 51 -2.44 -2.90 -2.57
N GLY A 52 -3.75 -3.02 -2.78
CA GLY A 52 -4.32 -3.43 -4.07
C GLY A 52 -3.94 -2.49 -5.20
N VAL A 53 -3.91 -1.18 -4.95
CA VAL A 53 -3.47 -0.17 -5.93
C VAL A 53 -1.99 -0.37 -6.29
N GLU A 54 -1.13 -0.55 -5.28
CA GLU A 54 0.30 -0.76 -5.49
C GLU A 54 0.60 -2.06 -6.26
N SER A 55 -0.11 -3.15 -5.95
CA SER A 55 0.02 -4.41 -6.69
C SER A 55 -0.32 -4.23 -8.17
N ARG A 56 -1.35 -3.45 -8.51
CA ARG A 56 -1.69 -3.13 -9.90
C ARG A 56 -0.59 -2.31 -10.58
N GLN A 57 -0.03 -1.33 -9.89
CA GLN A 57 1.07 -0.52 -10.42
C GLN A 57 2.32 -1.38 -10.70
N GLN A 58 2.71 -2.23 -9.74
CA GLN A 58 3.85 -3.13 -9.90
C GLN A 58 3.63 -4.14 -11.04
N ALA A 59 2.42 -4.66 -11.20
CA ALA A 59 2.10 -5.56 -12.30
C ALA A 59 2.27 -4.87 -13.67
N ILE A 60 1.79 -3.63 -13.81
CA ILE A 60 1.94 -2.85 -15.05
C ILE A 60 3.41 -2.55 -15.35
N LEU A 61 4.17 -2.13 -14.34
CA LEU A 61 5.60 -1.85 -14.49
C LEU A 61 6.38 -3.12 -14.83
N GLY A 62 6.05 -4.24 -14.20
CA GLY A 62 6.61 -5.56 -14.50
C GLY A 62 6.36 -5.98 -15.94
N ALA A 63 5.11 -5.89 -16.40
CA ALA A 63 4.72 -6.24 -17.77
C ALA A 63 5.44 -5.38 -18.82
N ARG A 64 5.56 -4.07 -18.58
CA ARG A 64 6.33 -3.17 -19.46
C ARG A 64 7.81 -3.53 -19.50
N ARG A 65 8.41 -3.85 -18.35
CA ARG A 65 9.81 -4.26 -18.26
C ARG A 65 10.07 -5.53 -19.08
N THR A 66 9.23 -6.55 -18.93
CA THR A 66 9.35 -7.79 -19.71
C THR A 66 9.23 -7.55 -21.21
N ALA A 67 8.26 -6.73 -21.65
CA ALA A 67 8.08 -6.42 -23.06
C ALA A 67 9.29 -5.69 -23.66
N ILE A 68 9.91 -4.76 -22.91
CA ILE A 68 11.13 -4.06 -23.36
C ILE A 68 12.31 -5.02 -23.45
N LEU A 69 12.49 -5.89 -22.46
CA LEU A 69 13.60 -6.85 -22.45
C LEU A 69 13.48 -7.87 -23.60
N GLU A 70 12.28 -8.36 -23.88
CA GLU A 70 12.02 -9.27 -24.99
C GLU A 70 12.27 -8.60 -26.35
N LYS A 71 11.88 -7.32 -26.52
CA LYS A 71 12.22 -6.54 -27.72
C LYS A 71 13.74 -6.39 -27.89
N ARG A 72 14.48 -6.15 -26.79
CA ARG A 72 15.95 -6.06 -26.83
C ARG A 72 16.60 -7.41 -27.14
N ALA A 73 16.08 -8.52 -26.61
CA ALA A 73 16.56 -9.86 -26.92
C ALA A 73 16.40 -10.19 -28.40
N ARG A 74 15.20 -9.96 -28.97
CA ARG A 74 14.94 -10.15 -30.41
C ARG A 74 15.83 -9.30 -31.30
N ARG A 75 16.18 -8.07 -30.87
CA ARG A 75 17.10 -7.22 -31.63
C ARG A 75 18.52 -7.81 -31.64
N LYS A 76 19.01 -8.28 -30.50
CA LYS A 76 20.33 -8.92 -30.41
C LYS A 76 20.42 -10.21 -31.24
N GLU A 77 19.36 -11.01 -31.27
CA GLU A 77 19.31 -12.23 -32.10
C GLU A 77 19.38 -11.91 -33.59
N ARG A 78 18.74 -10.84 -34.05
CA ARG A 78 18.83 -10.38 -35.44
C ARG A 78 20.21 -9.85 -35.80
N GLU A 79 20.78 -9.01 -34.94
CA GLU A 79 22.14 -8.48 -35.14
C GLU A 79 23.18 -9.62 -35.19
N ALA A 80 23.05 -10.64 -34.33
CA ALA A 80 23.92 -11.81 -34.36
C ALA A 80 23.74 -12.68 -35.64
N ALA A 81 22.53 -12.78 -36.18
CA ALA A 81 22.25 -13.51 -37.41
C ALA A 81 22.68 -12.77 -38.69
N GLU A 82 22.82 -11.44 -38.64
CA GLU A 82 23.32 -10.62 -39.75
C GLU A 82 24.86 -10.52 -39.76
N GLU A 83 25.52 -10.73 -38.61
CA GLU A 83 26.98 -10.75 -38.47
C GLU A 83 27.62 -12.15 -38.72
N SER A 84 26.82 -13.19 -38.95
CA SER A 84 27.27 -14.57 -39.25
C SER A 84 27.00 -14.99 -40.70
#